data_AF-A0A2M6YLP6-F1
#
_entry.id   AF-A0A2M6YLP6-F1
#
_cell.length_a   1.000
_cell.length_b   1.000
_cell.length_c   1.000
_cell.angle_alpha   90.00
_cell.angle_beta   90.00
_cell.angle_gamma   90.00
#
_symmetry.space_group_name_H-M   'P 1'
#
loop_
_entity.id
_entity.type
_entity.pdbx_description
1 polymer ?
#
loop_
_entity_poly.entity_id
_entity_poly.type
_entity_poly.pdbx_seq_one_letter_code
_entity_poly.pdbx_strand_id
1 'polypeptide(L)'
;MLQSLEIRNLTVFSEASFSFSPQLNVVIGENGTGKTHLLKAAYSVLAATAEEGRKPNALPPTKALLQTRMAEKLMAIFRPDSLGRLVRRKQGRDRCDLRFTFDEPELNIDFSFAPSSKSEVTIEKAPERWMKGSPVYMPTRELMTIYPGFVPTYERHYLEFEETWRDTCLLLGAPLLRNLKDKKIRKLLSPLEKAMGGEIELDKSGRFYLRMRGQDGLEMPLVAEGPRKLAMLAR
;
A
#
# COMPACT_ATOMS: atom_id res chain seq x y z
N MET A 1 12.04 -6.35 8.84
CA MET A 1 11.91 -5.92 7.43
C MET A 1 11.54 -7.13 6.58
N LEU A 2 10.94 -6.94 5.40
CA LEU A 2 10.77 -8.02 4.42
C LEU A 2 12.15 -8.34 3.82
N GLN A 3 12.61 -9.58 3.97
CA GLN A 3 13.90 -10.05 3.43
C GLN A 3 13.75 -10.67 2.05
N SER A 4 12.73 -11.49 1.85
CA SER A 4 12.49 -12.11 0.55
C SER A 4 11.02 -12.35 0.28
N LEU A 5 10.71 -12.39 -1.02
CA LEU A 5 9.40 -12.73 -1.55
C LEU A 5 9.58 -13.73 -2.69
N GLU A 6 9.07 -14.94 -2.49
CA GLU A 6 8.98 -15.97 -3.53
C GLU A 6 7.55 -15.99 -4.09
N ILE A 7 7.45 -15.97 -5.41
CA ILE A 7 6.20 -15.89 -6.15
C ILE A 7 6.16 -17.03 -7.16
N ARG A 8 5.08 -17.79 -7.17
CA ARG A 8 4.79 -18.78 -8.22
C ARG A 8 3.40 -18.56 -8.79
N ASN A 9 3.28 -18.50 -10.11
CA ASN A 9 2.04 -18.34 -10.86
C ASN A 9 1.16 -17.16 -10.42
N LEU A 10 1.73 -16.01 -10.03
CA LEU A 10 0.97 -14.79 -9.77
C LEU A 10 1.00 -13.88 -11.00
N THR A 11 -0.14 -13.65 -11.63
CA THR A 11 -0.34 -12.71 -12.74
C THR A 11 0.62 -12.95 -13.91
N VAL A 12 1.66 -12.13 -14.09
CA VAL A 12 2.68 -12.30 -15.13
C VAL A 12 3.81 -13.24 -14.71
N PHE A 13 4.03 -13.44 -13.40
CA PHE A 13 5.12 -14.25 -12.86
C PHE A 13 4.80 -15.74 -12.97
N SER A 14 5.60 -16.51 -13.72
CA SER A 14 5.59 -17.98 -13.64
C SER A 14 6.25 -18.44 -12.34
N GLU A 15 7.44 -17.91 -12.08
CA GLU A 15 8.23 -18.11 -10.88
C GLU A 15 9.17 -16.91 -10.75
N ALA A 16 9.31 -16.37 -9.56
CA ALA A 16 10.23 -15.28 -9.25
C ALA A 16 10.64 -15.35 -7.78
N SER A 17 11.90 -15.06 -7.51
CA SER A 17 12.42 -14.91 -6.15
C SER A 17 13.12 -13.57 -6.03
N PHE A 18 12.72 -12.78 -5.04
CA PHE A 18 13.26 -11.46 -4.77
C PHE A 18 13.93 -11.47 -3.40
N SER A 19 15.16 -10.97 -3.33
CA SER A 19 15.85 -10.67 -2.08
C SER A 19 15.95 -9.15 -1.92
N PHE A 20 15.50 -8.64 -0.78
CA PHE A 20 15.43 -7.21 -0.50
C PHE A 20 16.57 -6.77 0.40
N SER A 21 17.13 -5.61 0.06
CA SER A 21 18.01 -4.84 0.93
C SER A 21 17.21 -4.20 2.08
N PRO A 22 17.80 -4.04 3.28
CA PRO A 22 17.13 -3.39 4.41
C PRO A 22 16.85 -1.89 4.21
N GLN A 23 17.45 -1.25 3.20
CA GLN A 23 17.37 0.20 3.00
C GLN A 23 16.58 0.58 1.74
N LEU A 24 17.22 0.51 0.57
CA LEU A 24 16.63 0.92 -0.70
C LEU A 24 16.66 -0.25 -1.68
N ASN A 25 15.52 -0.52 -2.30
CA ASN A 25 15.34 -1.52 -3.34
C ASN A 25 14.88 -0.81 -4.61
N VAL A 26 15.66 -0.94 -5.69
CA VAL A 26 15.33 -0.34 -6.99
C VAL A 26 14.94 -1.47 -7.95
N VAL A 27 13.67 -1.50 -8.37
CA VAL A 27 13.14 -2.53 -9.28
C VAL A 27 13.05 -1.96 -10.68
N ILE A 28 13.88 -2.47 -11.59
CA ILE A 28 13.97 -2.03 -12.99
C ILE A 28 13.49 -3.16 -13.89
N GLY A 29 12.78 -2.80 -14.95
CA GLY A 29 12.32 -3.74 -15.97
C GLY A 29 11.43 -3.02 -16.97
N GLU A 30 11.20 -3.65 -18.13
CA GLU A 30 10.33 -3.13 -19.17
C GLU A 30 8.87 -3.00 -18.71
N ASN A 31 8.06 -2.27 -19.48
CA ASN A 31 6.63 -2.18 -19.20
C ASN A 31 5.96 -3.55 -19.33
N GLY A 32 5.03 -3.87 -18.42
CA GLY A 32 4.34 -5.16 -18.42
C GLY A 32 5.05 -6.33 -17.75
N THR A 33 6.29 -6.16 -17.24
CA THR A 33 7.05 -7.25 -16.57
C THR A 33 6.62 -7.55 -15.12
N GLY A 34 5.61 -6.85 -14.60
CA GLY A 34 5.05 -7.13 -13.27
C GLY A 34 5.60 -6.28 -12.12
N LYS A 35 6.35 -5.21 -12.39
CA LYS A 35 6.86 -4.28 -11.33
C LYS A 35 5.77 -3.82 -10.36
N THR A 36 4.65 -3.31 -10.88
CA THR A 36 3.50 -2.90 -10.07
C THR A 36 2.86 -4.08 -9.33
N HIS A 37 2.85 -5.27 -9.93
CA HIS A 37 2.25 -6.45 -9.34
C HIS A 37 3.09 -6.98 -8.16
N LEU A 38 4.41 -6.91 -8.26
CA LEU A 38 5.33 -7.17 -7.15
C LEU A 38 5.04 -6.24 -5.96
N LEU A 39 4.98 -4.93 -6.22
CA LEU A 39 4.71 -3.93 -5.18
C LEU A 39 3.33 -4.12 -4.54
N LYS A 40 2.30 -4.39 -5.35
CA LYS A 40 0.94 -4.68 -4.85
C LYS A 40 0.91 -5.94 -4.00
N ALA A 41 1.52 -7.04 -4.44
CA ALA A 41 1.56 -8.30 -3.69
C ALA A 41 2.23 -8.11 -2.32
N ALA A 42 3.38 -7.41 -2.30
CA ALA A 42 4.04 -7.06 -1.05
C ALA A 42 3.15 -6.18 -0.16
N TYR A 43 2.60 -5.11 -0.73
CA TYR A 43 1.75 -4.19 0.02
C TYR A 43 0.51 -4.87 0.59
N SER A 44 -0.20 -5.73 -0.17
CA SER A 44 -1.39 -6.44 0.31
C SER A 44 -1.12 -7.19 1.62
N VAL A 45 -0.03 -7.95 1.69
CA VAL A 45 0.26 -8.78 2.86
C VAL A 45 0.74 -7.94 4.05
N LEU A 46 1.65 -7.00 3.78
CA LEU A 46 2.16 -6.11 4.82
C LEU A 46 1.04 -5.22 5.39
N ALA A 47 0.13 -4.72 4.55
CA ALA A 47 -0.96 -3.84 4.97
C ALA A 47 -2.00 -4.62 5.77
N ALA A 48 -2.43 -5.79 5.28
CA ALA A 48 -3.39 -6.64 5.98
C ALA A 48 -2.89 -7.04 7.39
N THR A 49 -1.63 -7.46 7.50
CA THR A 49 -1.05 -7.82 8.81
C THR A 49 -0.92 -6.62 9.75
N ALA A 50 -0.50 -5.46 9.25
CA ALA A 50 -0.38 -4.24 10.05
C ALA A 50 -1.73 -3.64 10.46
N GLU A 51 -2.77 -3.79 9.64
CA GLU A 51 -4.14 -3.33 9.93
C GLU A 51 -4.79 -4.18 11.02
N GLU A 52 -4.71 -5.51 10.93
CA GLU A 52 -5.22 -6.39 11.99
C GLU A 52 -4.52 -6.14 13.33
N GLY A 53 -3.21 -5.96 13.32
CA GLY A 53 -2.44 -5.66 14.54
C GLY A 53 -2.72 -4.31 15.19
N ARG A 54 -3.29 -3.35 14.44
CA ARG A 54 -3.65 -2.01 14.96
C ARG A 54 -5.06 -1.96 15.54
N LYS A 55 -5.88 -2.99 15.37
CA LYS A 55 -7.23 -3.01 15.93
C LYS A 55 -7.17 -2.97 17.47
N PRO A 56 -8.08 -2.24 18.13
CA PRO A 56 -8.23 -2.32 19.58
C PRO A 56 -8.47 -3.78 19.99
N ASN A 57 -7.72 -4.27 20.97
CA ASN A 57 -7.79 -5.65 21.46
C ASN A 57 -7.54 -6.71 20.38
N ALA A 58 -6.64 -6.45 19.43
CA ALA A 58 -6.24 -7.42 18.42
C ALA A 58 -5.80 -8.74 19.06
N LEU A 59 -6.54 -9.81 18.76
CA LEU A 59 -6.15 -11.18 19.12
C LEU A 59 -4.95 -11.63 18.29
N PRO A 60 -4.16 -12.62 18.74
CA PRO A 60 -3.06 -13.16 17.94
C PRO A 60 -3.50 -13.64 16.56
N PRO A 61 -2.61 -13.64 15.55
CA PRO A 61 -2.94 -14.14 14.22
C PRO A 61 -3.42 -15.59 14.25
N THR A 62 -4.48 -15.88 13.50
CA THR A 62 -4.97 -17.24 13.29
C THR A 62 -5.07 -17.53 11.81
N LYS A 63 -4.91 -18.81 11.42
CA LYS A 63 -5.06 -19.23 10.02
C LYS A 63 -6.44 -18.82 9.48
N ALA A 64 -7.51 -19.12 10.21
CA ALA A 64 -8.88 -18.82 9.79
C ALA A 64 -9.11 -17.32 9.49
N LEU A 65 -8.61 -16.43 10.36
CA LEU A 65 -8.67 -14.99 10.11
C LEU A 65 -7.86 -14.59 8.86
N LEU A 66 -6.66 -15.13 8.71
CA LEU A 66 -5.76 -14.76 7.62
C LEU A 66 -6.23 -15.26 6.25
N GLN A 67 -6.94 -16.39 6.20
CA GLN A 67 -7.47 -16.95 4.94
C GLN A 67 -8.39 -15.97 4.22
N THR A 68 -9.33 -15.35 4.94
CA THR A 68 -10.25 -14.37 4.38
C THR A 68 -9.57 -13.01 4.22
N ARG A 69 -8.81 -12.54 5.22
CA ARG A 69 -8.16 -11.22 5.17
C ARG A 69 -7.16 -11.05 4.04
N MET A 70 -6.33 -12.06 3.77
CA MET A 70 -5.38 -11.99 2.65
C MET A 70 -6.11 -11.96 1.31
N ALA A 71 -7.17 -12.75 1.16
CA ALA A 71 -7.99 -12.75 -0.05
C ALA A 71 -8.70 -11.41 -0.25
N GLU A 72 -9.35 -10.87 0.78
CA GLU A 72 -10.01 -9.56 0.75
C GLU A 72 -9.03 -8.45 0.33
N LYS A 73 -7.85 -8.38 0.96
CA LYS A 73 -6.86 -7.34 0.65
C LYS A 73 -6.28 -7.48 -0.76
N LEU A 74 -6.02 -8.71 -1.23
CA LEU A 74 -5.60 -8.96 -2.61
C LEU A 74 -6.68 -8.55 -3.62
N MET A 75 -7.94 -8.91 -3.35
CA MET A 75 -9.09 -8.53 -4.18
C MET A 75 -9.27 -7.02 -4.25
N ALA A 76 -9.17 -6.32 -3.12
CA ALA A 76 -9.38 -4.88 -3.04
C ALA A 76 -8.25 -4.06 -3.70
N ILE A 77 -7.00 -4.56 -3.68
CA ILE A 77 -5.84 -3.90 -4.29
C ILE A 77 -5.68 -4.23 -5.79
N PHE A 78 -5.86 -5.49 -6.18
CA PHE A 78 -5.70 -5.90 -7.58
C PHE A 78 -6.98 -5.73 -8.40
N ARG A 79 -8.15 -5.67 -7.75
CA ARG A 79 -9.46 -5.55 -8.39
C ARG A 79 -9.79 -6.64 -9.44
N PRO A 80 -9.46 -7.93 -9.24
CA PRO A 80 -9.97 -8.99 -10.11
C PRO A 80 -11.43 -9.32 -9.73
N ASP A 81 -12.19 -9.96 -10.62
CA ASP A 81 -13.56 -10.40 -10.28
C ASP A 81 -13.60 -11.61 -9.32
N SER A 82 -12.49 -12.36 -9.21
CA SER A 82 -12.30 -13.41 -8.22
C SER A 82 -10.82 -13.61 -7.92
N LEU A 83 -10.49 -14.12 -6.73
CA LEU A 83 -9.10 -14.30 -6.30
C LEU A 83 -8.31 -15.15 -7.29
N GLY A 84 -8.92 -16.24 -7.78
CA GLY A 84 -8.33 -17.15 -8.76
C GLY A 84 -7.94 -16.49 -10.09
N ARG A 85 -8.49 -15.31 -10.45
CA ARG A 85 -8.08 -14.55 -11.65
C ARG A 85 -6.70 -13.91 -11.51
N LEU A 86 -6.15 -13.84 -10.29
CA LEU A 86 -4.75 -13.45 -10.07
C LEU A 86 -3.78 -14.58 -10.40
N VAL A 87 -4.24 -15.83 -10.52
CA VAL A 87 -3.39 -16.93 -10.96
C VAL A 87 -2.99 -16.71 -12.42
N ARG A 88 -1.71 -16.89 -12.72
CA ARG A 88 -1.15 -16.73 -14.07
C ARG A 88 -1.93 -17.59 -15.07
N ARG A 89 -2.43 -16.96 -16.13
CA ARG A 89 -3.17 -17.64 -17.20
C ARG A 89 -2.21 -18.52 -17.98
N LYS A 90 -2.43 -19.83 -17.92
CA LYS A 90 -1.75 -20.85 -18.74
C LYS A 90 -2.63 -22.09 -18.84
N GLN A 91 -2.31 -22.97 -19.77
CA GLN A 91 -2.94 -24.28 -19.83
C GLN A 91 -2.56 -25.08 -18.57
N GLY A 92 -3.54 -25.50 -17.78
CA GLY A 92 -3.34 -26.19 -16.50
C GLY A 92 -4.14 -25.59 -15.35
N ARG A 93 -4.06 -26.20 -14.17
CA ARG A 93 -4.72 -25.76 -12.93
C ARG A 93 -3.74 -25.52 -11.79
N ASP A 94 -2.53 -25.08 -12.13
CA ASP A 94 -1.52 -24.81 -11.12
C ASP A 94 -1.99 -23.68 -10.20
N ARG A 95 -1.79 -23.87 -8.90
CA ARG A 95 -2.07 -22.83 -7.90
C ARG A 95 -1.04 -21.70 -7.96
N CYS A 96 -1.42 -20.57 -7.40
CA CYS A 96 -0.49 -19.50 -7.05
C CYS A 96 0.06 -19.78 -5.64
N ASP A 97 1.37 -19.59 -5.46
CA ASP A 97 2.05 -19.70 -4.17
C ASP A 97 2.79 -18.39 -3.90
N LEU A 98 2.67 -17.88 -2.67
CA LEU A 98 3.38 -16.70 -2.20
C LEU A 98 4.03 -17.01 -0.86
N ARG A 99 5.33 -16.74 -0.74
CA ARG A 99 6.09 -16.91 0.51
C ARG A 99 6.83 -15.65 0.88
N PHE A 100 6.63 -15.21 2.11
CA PHE A 100 7.21 -13.99 2.65
C PHE A 100 8.13 -14.33 3.82
N THR A 101 9.41 -13.99 3.67
CA THR A 101 10.39 -14.12 4.75
C THR A 101 10.76 -12.74 5.26
N PHE A 102 10.69 -12.56 6.58
CA PHE A 102 11.08 -11.34 7.27
C PHE A 102 12.34 -11.57 8.11
N ASP A 103 12.99 -10.49 8.54
CA ASP A 103 14.13 -10.59 9.48
C ASP A 103 13.74 -11.27 10.79
N GLU A 104 12.48 -11.11 11.19
CA GLU A 104 11.88 -11.71 12.37
C GLU A 104 11.03 -12.89 11.89
N PRO A 105 11.49 -14.15 12.08
CA PRO A 105 10.82 -15.33 11.53
C PRO A 105 9.36 -15.49 12.00
N GLU A 106 9.00 -14.90 13.14
CA GLU A 106 7.66 -14.85 13.71
C GLU A 106 6.67 -14.04 12.84
N LEU A 107 7.17 -13.26 11.87
CA LEU A 107 6.36 -12.51 10.91
C LEU A 107 6.20 -13.23 9.57
N ASN A 108 6.89 -14.35 9.34
CA ASN A 108 6.83 -15.08 8.07
C ASN A 108 5.40 -15.57 7.79
N ILE A 109 5.00 -15.46 6.53
CA ILE A 109 3.67 -15.87 6.08
C ILE A 109 3.77 -16.49 4.69
N ASP A 110 3.19 -17.68 4.56
CA ASP A 110 3.13 -18.42 3.31
C ASP A 110 1.69 -18.80 3.06
N PHE A 111 1.22 -18.53 1.84
CA PHE A 111 -0.14 -18.87 1.45
C PHE A 111 -0.24 -19.22 -0.04
N SER A 112 -1.28 -19.96 -0.39
CA SER A 112 -1.58 -20.33 -1.78
C SER A 112 -3.07 -20.18 -2.12
N PHE A 113 -3.38 -20.12 -3.41
CA PHE A 113 -4.75 -20.14 -3.89
C PHE A 113 -4.85 -20.73 -5.30
N ALA A 114 -5.95 -21.43 -5.58
CA ALA A 114 -6.20 -22.10 -6.85
C ALA A 114 -6.90 -21.16 -7.84
N PRO A 115 -6.89 -21.48 -9.16
CA PRO A 115 -7.69 -20.75 -10.15
C PRO A 115 -9.20 -20.71 -9.83
N SER A 116 -9.69 -21.69 -9.06
CA SER A 116 -11.09 -21.76 -8.61
C SER A 116 -11.37 -20.99 -7.31
N SER A 117 -10.35 -20.49 -6.62
CA SER A 117 -10.52 -19.74 -5.37
C SER A 117 -11.31 -18.45 -5.62
N LYS A 118 -12.31 -18.17 -4.76
CA LYS A 118 -13.14 -16.97 -4.87
C LYS A 118 -12.72 -15.90 -3.87
N SER A 119 -12.75 -16.23 -2.58
CA SER A 119 -12.67 -15.26 -1.47
C SER A 119 -11.76 -15.71 -0.32
N GLU A 120 -11.03 -16.81 -0.48
CA GLU A 120 -10.15 -17.35 0.56
C GLU A 120 -8.86 -17.89 -0.03
N VAL A 121 -7.75 -17.68 0.69
CA VAL A 121 -6.47 -18.36 0.47
C VAL A 121 -6.38 -19.60 1.37
N THR A 122 -5.40 -20.46 1.13
CA THR A 122 -4.93 -21.47 2.07
C THR A 122 -3.69 -20.95 2.76
N ILE A 123 -3.66 -20.94 4.10
CA ILE A 123 -2.49 -20.50 4.88
C ILE A 123 -1.62 -21.72 5.24
N GLU A 124 -0.51 -21.89 4.56
CA GLU A 124 0.50 -22.89 4.89
C GLU A 124 1.27 -22.50 6.17
N LYS A 125 1.77 -21.26 6.22
CA LYS A 125 2.49 -20.70 7.37
C LYS A 125 1.84 -19.39 7.82
N ALA A 126 1.43 -19.33 9.08
CA ALA A 126 0.89 -18.11 9.69
C ALA A 126 1.98 -17.41 10.53
N PRO A 127 1.98 -16.07 10.59
CA PRO A 127 2.80 -15.34 11.52
C PRO A 127 2.34 -15.61 12.96
N GLU A 128 3.27 -15.56 13.91
CA GLU A 128 2.99 -15.74 15.35
C GLU A 128 2.54 -14.44 16.01
N ARG A 129 2.83 -13.29 15.39
CA ARG A 129 2.43 -11.97 15.86
C ARG A 129 2.18 -10.99 14.71
N TRP A 130 1.48 -9.90 15.01
CA TRP A 130 1.23 -8.86 14.03
C TRP A 130 2.44 -7.96 13.76
N MET A 131 2.51 -7.42 12.55
CA MET A 131 3.50 -6.43 12.18
C MET A 131 3.22 -5.10 12.89
N LYS A 132 4.23 -4.51 13.53
CA LYS A 132 4.10 -3.23 14.25
C LYS A 132 4.17 -2.01 13.32
N GLY A 133 4.86 -2.13 12.19
CA GLY A 133 5.01 -1.05 11.20
C GLY A 133 3.88 -1.07 10.16
N SER A 134 3.41 0.10 9.75
CA SER A 134 2.43 0.22 8.66
C SER A 134 3.15 0.49 7.34
N PRO A 135 2.95 -0.34 6.30
CA PRO A 135 3.49 -0.01 4.99
C PRO A 135 2.74 1.19 4.39
N VAL A 136 3.42 1.93 3.53
CA VAL A 136 2.82 3.02 2.74
C VAL A 136 2.96 2.66 1.27
N TYR A 137 1.84 2.67 0.55
CA TYR A 137 1.85 2.57 -0.90
C TYR A 137 1.77 3.97 -1.50
N MET A 138 2.70 4.29 -2.39
CA MET A 138 2.70 5.55 -3.13
C MET A 138 2.13 5.29 -4.54
N PRO A 139 0.90 5.70 -4.85
CA PRO A 139 0.31 5.49 -6.16
C PRO A 139 0.99 6.37 -7.22
N THR A 140 0.87 5.96 -8.48
CA THR A 140 1.47 6.70 -9.61
C THR A 140 0.75 8.02 -9.89
N ARG A 141 -0.56 8.08 -9.58
CA ARG A 141 -1.37 9.30 -9.65
C ARG A 141 -1.26 10.06 -8.34
N GLU A 142 -1.28 11.38 -8.44
CA GLU A 142 -1.47 12.20 -7.26
C GLU A 142 -2.93 12.09 -6.77
N LEU A 143 -3.12 12.13 -5.45
CA LEU A 143 -4.43 11.93 -4.82
C LEU A 143 -4.91 13.13 -4.00
N MET A 144 -4.14 14.22 -3.94
CA MET A 144 -4.49 15.37 -3.13
C MET A 144 -5.67 16.15 -3.74
N THR A 145 -5.79 16.15 -5.07
CA THR A 145 -6.93 16.77 -5.76
C THR A 145 -8.23 15.97 -5.60
N ILE A 146 -8.13 14.65 -5.45
CA ILE A 146 -9.30 13.77 -5.33
C ILE A 146 -9.74 13.60 -3.88
N TYR A 147 -8.83 13.80 -2.92
CA TYR A 147 -9.03 13.53 -1.50
C TYR A 147 -10.35 14.09 -0.91
N PRO A 148 -10.80 15.34 -1.21
CA PRO A 148 -12.01 15.89 -0.63
C PRO A 148 -13.23 14.98 -0.85
N GLY A 149 -13.74 14.38 0.22
CA GLY A 149 -14.87 13.47 0.18
C GLY A 149 -14.58 12.06 -0.35
N PHE A 150 -13.35 11.74 -0.78
CA PHE A 150 -13.02 10.45 -1.37
C PHE A 150 -13.17 9.28 -0.40
N VAL A 151 -12.54 9.36 0.77
CA VAL A 151 -12.58 8.28 1.79
C VAL A 151 -14.01 7.88 2.17
N PRO A 152 -14.90 8.81 2.61
CA PRO A 152 -16.26 8.42 2.97
C PRO A 152 -17.07 7.93 1.76
N THR A 153 -16.78 8.42 0.55
CA THR A 153 -17.45 7.92 -0.67
C THR A 153 -17.02 6.49 -0.97
N TYR A 154 -15.72 6.21 -0.91
CA TYR A 154 -15.15 4.88 -1.11
C TYR A 154 -15.70 3.86 -0.11
N GLU A 155 -15.84 4.25 1.16
CA GLU A 155 -16.33 3.33 2.20
C GLU A 155 -17.83 3.04 2.12
N ARG A 156 -18.62 3.94 1.53
CA ARG A 156 -20.09 3.83 1.49
C ARG A 156 -20.65 3.39 0.14
N HIS A 157 -19.86 3.48 -0.93
CA HIS A 157 -20.31 3.19 -2.29
C HIS A 157 -19.36 2.23 -2.98
N TYR A 158 -19.90 1.51 -3.96
CA TYR A 158 -19.08 0.71 -4.86
C TYR A 158 -18.37 1.64 -5.84
N LEU A 159 -17.08 1.89 -5.59
CA LEU A 159 -16.20 2.61 -6.51
C LEU A 159 -15.22 1.65 -7.20
N GLU A 160 -14.84 1.96 -8.43
CA GLU A 160 -13.85 1.22 -9.22
C GLU A 160 -12.40 1.68 -8.97
N PHE A 161 -12.08 2.07 -7.74
CA PHE A 161 -10.72 2.44 -7.34
C PHE A 161 -10.04 1.32 -6.56
N GLU A 162 -8.72 1.22 -6.72
CA GLU A 162 -7.89 0.31 -5.93
C GLU A 162 -7.87 0.76 -4.47
N GLU A 163 -7.85 -0.18 -3.52
CA GLU A 163 -7.78 0.13 -2.09
C GLU A 163 -6.52 0.92 -1.72
N THR A 164 -5.43 0.78 -2.49
CA THR A 164 -4.22 1.58 -2.32
C THR A 164 -4.51 3.08 -2.34
N TRP A 165 -5.49 3.54 -3.12
CA TRP A 165 -5.86 4.96 -3.16
C TRP A 165 -6.56 5.40 -1.88
N ARG A 166 -7.46 4.55 -1.37
CA ARG A 166 -8.12 4.79 -0.07
C ARG A 166 -7.08 4.83 1.04
N ASP A 167 -6.18 3.86 1.08
CA ASP A 167 -5.16 3.74 2.12
C ASP A 167 -4.21 4.94 2.10
N THR A 168 -3.78 5.42 0.93
CA THR A 168 -3.01 6.66 0.81
C THR A 168 -3.81 7.89 1.25
N CYS A 169 -5.08 8.02 0.84
CA CYS A 169 -5.94 9.13 1.25
C CYS A 169 -6.16 9.19 2.76
N LEU A 170 -6.30 8.04 3.44
CA LEU A 170 -6.36 7.98 4.90
C LEU A 170 -5.10 8.56 5.55
N LEU A 171 -3.93 8.28 4.99
CA LEU A 171 -2.66 8.84 5.49
C LEU A 171 -2.58 10.36 5.25
N LEU A 172 -2.94 10.83 4.06
CA LEU A 172 -2.93 12.27 3.72
C LEU A 172 -3.86 13.08 4.64
N GLY A 173 -5.01 12.51 4.99
CA GLY A 173 -5.99 13.13 5.89
C GLY A 173 -5.64 13.05 7.37
N ALA A 174 -4.66 12.23 7.76
CA ALA A 174 -4.30 12.04 9.16
C ALA A 174 -3.76 13.36 9.77
N PRO A 175 -4.09 13.68 11.03
CA PRO A 175 -3.52 14.85 11.70
C PRO A 175 -1.99 14.84 11.64
N LEU A 176 -1.41 16.02 11.46
CA LEU A 176 0.05 16.18 11.49
C LEU A 176 0.64 15.61 12.80
N LEU A 177 1.82 15.01 12.69
CA LEU A 177 2.51 14.46 13.85
C LEU A 177 2.71 15.54 14.92
N ARG A 178 2.42 15.21 16.19
CA ARG A 178 2.59 16.14 17.33
C ARG A 178 4.00 16.72 17.43
N ASN A 179 5.00 16.02 16.87
CA ASN A 179 6.42 16.35 16.95
C ASN A 179 7.00 16.88 15.64
N LEU A 180 6.28 17.67 14.84
CA LEU A 180 6.86 18.37 13.67
C LEU A 180 8.06 19.29 13.99
N LYS A 181 8.31 19.55 15.28
CA LYS A 181 9.52 20.25 15.77
C LYS A 181 10.74 19.33 15.89
N ASP A 182 10.58 18.02 15.69
CA ASP A 182 11.70 17.09 15.63
C ASP A 182 12.65 17.49 14.50
N LYS A 183 13.91 17.73 14.85
CA LYS A 183 14.98 18.14 13.93
C LYS A 183 15.14 17.14 12.77
N LYS A 184 14.90 15.85 13.01
CA LYS A 184 14.99 14.82 11.96
C LYS A 184 13.87 14.97 10.93
N ILE A 185 12.63 15.14 11.39
CA ILE A 185 11.48 15.33 10.50
C ILE A 185 11.67 16.61 9.68
N ARG A 186 12.05 17.73 10.32
CA ARG A 186 12.33 18.98 9.60
C ARG A 186 13.44 18.86 8.57
N LYS A 187 14.51 18.11 8.86
CA LYS A 187 15.60 17.86 7.91
C LYS A 187 15.12 17.12 6.65
N LEU A 188 14.11 16.24 6.78
CA LEU A 188 13.52 15.51 5.66
C LEU A 188 12.46 16.34 4.91
N LEU A 189 11.69 17.17 5.61
CA LEU A 189 10.65 18.02 5.01
C LEU A 189 11.22 19.23 4.25
N SER A 190 12.27 19.87 4.78
CA SER A 190 12.80 21.13 4.22
C SER A 190 13.18 21.02 2.72
N PRO A 191 13.82 19.94 2.24
CA PRO A 191 14.09 19.77 0.81
C PRO A 191 12.82 19.65 -0.04
N LEU A 192 11.78 18.99 0.48
CA LEU A 192 10.50 18.85 -0.21
C LEU A 192 9.77 20.19 -0.31
N GLU A 193 9.65 20.91 0.81
CA GLU A 193 9.04 22.25 0.86
C GLU A 193 9.75 23.24 -0.07
N LYS A 194 11.09 23.20 -0.09
CA LYS A 194 11.89 24.02 -1.00
C LYS A 194 11.63 23.67 -2.47
N ALA A 195 11.56 22.39 -2.81
CA ALA A 195 11.31 21.93 -4.17
C ALA A 195 9.88 22.24 -4.65
N MET A 196 8.91 22.22 -3.74
CA MET A 196 7.52 22.61 -4.03
C MET A 196 7.31 24.13 -4.07
N GLY A 197 8.20 24.90 -3.43
CA GLY A 197 8.07 26.36 -3.29
C GLY A 197 7.15 26.80 -2.15
N GLY A 198 6.79 25.89 -1.23
CA GLY A 198 5.83 26.18 -0.16
C GLY A 198 5.56 25.00 0.76
N GLU A 199 4.61 25.21 1.66
CA GLU A 199 4.14 24.22 2.64
C GLU A 199 2.73 23.75 2.29
N ILE A 200 2.36 22.56 2.75
CA ILE A 200 1.02 21.99 2.52
C ILE A 200 0.11 22.34 3.67
N GLU A 201 -1.06 22.88 3.34
CA GLU A 201 -2.14 23.14 4.29
C GLU A 201 -3.36 22.29 3.94
N LEU A 202 -3.99 21.71 4.97
CA LEU A 202 -5.28 21.05 4.87
C LEU A 202 -6.29 21.92 5.60
N ASP A 203 -7.24 22.49 4.86
CA ASP A 203 -8.27 23.34 5.45
C ASP A 203 -9.31 22.50 6.24
N LYS A 204 -10.21 23.20 6.94
CA LYS A 204 -11.28 22.55 7.72
C LYS A 204 -12.33 21.84 6.85
N SER A 205 -12.40 22.17 5.55
CA SER A 205 -13.32 21.52 4.59
C SER A 205 -12.73 20.25 3.99
N GLY A 206 -11.47 19.93 4.30
CA GLY A 206 -10.76 18.77 3.78
C GLY A 206 -10.12 19.01 2.41
N ARG A 207 -9.89 20.27 2.02
CA ARG A 207 -9.17 20.63 0.79
C ARG A 207 -7.71 20.96 1.06
N PHE A 208 -6.84 20.51 0.16
CA PHE A 208 -5.42 20.79 0.24
C PHE A 208 -5.05 22.06 -0.54
N TYR A 209 -4.11 22.80 0.03
CA TYR A 209 -3.55 24.03 -0.52
C TYR A 209 -2.03 23.99 -0.47
N LEU A 210 -1.39 24.60 -1.46
CA LEU A 210 0.04 24.91 -1.45
C LEU A 210 0.22 26.36 -1.00
N ARG A 211 0.75 26.55 0.21
CA ARG A 211 1.00 27.88 0.79
C ARG A 211 2.41 28.34 0.43
N MET A 212 2.49 29.29 -0.50
CA MET A 212 3.73 29.93 -0.89
C MET A 212 4.04 31.13 0.01
N ARG A 213 5.32 31.49 0.16
CA ARG A 213 5.70 32.62 1.01
C ARG A 213 5.14 33.94 0.46
N GLY A 214 4.33 34.63 1.26
CA GLY A 214 3.79 35.95 0.93
C GLY A 214 2.61 35.92 -0.06
N GLN A 215 2.03 34.74 -0.33
CA GLN A 215 0.83 34.58 -1.15
C GLN A 215 -0.22 33.77 -0.38
N ASP A 216 -1.47 33.92 -0.79
CA ASP A 216 -2.55 33.06 -0.32
C ASP A 216 -2.33 31.61 -0.79
N GLY A 217 -2.93 30.65 -0.08
CA GLY A 217 -2.82 29.24 -0.43
C GLY A 217 -3.42 28.96 -1.82
N LEU A 218 -2.64 28.33 -2.69
CA LEU A 218 -3.09 27.91 -4.02
C LEU A 218 -3.80 26.55 -3.91
N GLU A 219 -5.05 26.45 -4.39
CA GLU A 219 -5.78 25.18 -4.41
C GLU A 219 -5.00 24.11 -5.17
N MET A 220 -4.95 22.88 -4.63
CA MET A 220 -4.16 21.81 -5.23
C MET A 220 -4.46 21.51 -6.71
N PRO A 221 -5.70 21.62 -7.23
CA PRO A 221 -5.97 21.49 -8.66
C PRO A 221 -5.21 22.47 -9.56
N LEU A 222 -4.86 23.66 -9.06
CA LEU A 222 -4.11 24.69 -9.79
C LEU A 222 -2.58 24.47 -9.73
N VAL A 223 -2.12 23.54 -8.89
CA VAL A 223 -0.72 23.18 -8.75
C VAL A 223 -0.32 22.12 -9.80
N ALA A 224 0.86 22.26 -10.38
CA ALA A 224 1.39 21.27 -11.32
C ALA A 224 1.57 19.87 -10.66
N GLU A 225 1.42 18.80 -11.45
CA GLU A 225 1.43 17.42 -10.91
C GLU A 225 2.73 17.03 -10.18
N GLY A 226 3.88 17.52 -10.65
CA GLY A 226 5.18 17.27 -10.01
C GLY A 226 5.19 17.70 -8.53
N PRO A 227 4.95 18.99 -8.23
CA PRO A 227 4.78 19.46 -6.86
C PRO A 227 3.67 18.74 -6.08
N ARG A 228 2.55 18.33 -6.71
CA ARG A 228 1.51 17.54 -6.02
C ARG A 228 2.03 16.19 -5.50
N LYS A 229 2.91 15.52 -6.25
CA LYS A 229 3.53 14.25 -5.81
C LYS A 229 4.51 14.46 -4.66
N LEU A 230 5.27 15.56 -4.68
CA LEU A 230 6.12 15.93 -3.54
C LEU A 230 5.27 16.28 -2.31
N ALA A 231 4.13 16.93 -2.52
CA ALA A 231 3.20 17.31 -1.47
C ALA A 231 2.61 16.09 -0.75
N MET A 232 2.30 15.02 -1.50
CA MET A 232 1.90 13.74 -0.92
C MET A 232 2.99 13.10 -0.05
N LEU A 233 4.28 13.27 -0.39
CA LEU A 233 5.38 12.75 0.41
C LEU A 233 5.66 13.60 1.66
N ALA A 234 5.43 14.91 1.57
CA ALA A 234 5.65 15.83 2.67
C ALA A 234 4.55 15.78 3.74
N ARG A 235 3.39 15.21 3.42
CA ARG A 235 2.20 15.23 4.27
C ARG A 235 2.06 14.01 5.17
#